data_AF-J9DLW7-F1
#
_entry.id   AF-J9DLW7-F1
#
_cell.length_a   1.000
_cell.length_b   1.000
_cell.length_c   1.000
_cell.angle_alpha   90.00
_cell.angle_beta   90.00
_cell.angle_gamma   90.00
#
_symmetry.space_group_name_H-M   'P 1'
#
loop_
_entity.id
_entity.type
_entity.pdbx_description
1 polymer ?
#
loop_
_entity_poly.entity_id
_entity_poly.type
_entity_poly.pdbx_seq_one_letter_code
_entity_poly.pdbx_strand_id
1 'polypeptide(L)' 'MKWSTTCIIIAVSTYIHSQQRIIEGPTDTWALIGSTAVLKCRIEAQQGAVQWMKNGFGLRK' A
#
# COMPACT_ATOMS: atom_id res chain seq x y z
N MET A 1 -6.26 -39.01 -20.56
CA MET A 1 -6.55 -38.01 -19.51
C MET A 1 -5.52 -36.88 -19.61
N LYS A 2 -5.73 -35.93 -20.52
CA LYS A 2 -4.88 -34.73 -20.72
C LYS A 2 -5.60 -33.53 -20.09
N TRP A 3 -5.64 -33.49 -18.76
CA TRP A 3 -6.27 -32.42 -17.99
C TRP A 3 -5.21 -31.81 -17.07
N SER A 4 -4.25 -31.04 -17.57
CA SER A 4 -3.34 -30.40 -16.61
C SER A 4 -2.61 -29.15 -17.08
N THR A 5 -2.12 -29.07 -18.32
CA THR A 5 -1.26 -27.94 -18.70
C THR A 5 -2.03 -26.65 -18.91
N THR A 6 -3.22 -26.70 -19.52
CA THR A 6 -3.98 -25.48 -19.83
C THR A 6 -4.52 -24.78 -18.58
N CYS A 7 -4.95 -25.55 -17.56
CA CYS A 7 -5.46 -24.97 -16.31
C CYS A 7 -4.37 -24.26 -15.51
N ILE A 8 -3.13 -24.78 -15.52
CA ILE A 8 -2.00 -24.15 -14.83
C ILE A 8 -1.69 -22.79 -15.47
N ILE A 9 -1.69 -22.70 -16.80
CA ILE A 9 -1.41 -21.44 -17.52
C ILE A 9 -2.50 -20.39 -17.24
N ILE A 10 -3.78 -20.81 -17.18
CA ILE A 10 -4.91 -19.92 -16.85
C ILE A 10 -4.81 -19.42 -15.40
N ALA A 11 -4.43 -20.28 -14.46
CA ALA A 11 -4.28 -19.88 -13.06
C ALA A 11 -3.17 -18.83 -12.88
N VAL A 12 -2.00 -19.01 -13.53
CA VAL A 12 -0.85 -18.10 -13.41
C VAL A 12 -1.15 -16.71 -14.00
N SER A 13 -1.91 -16.64 -15.10
CA SER A 13 -2.24 -15.37 -15.78
C SER A 13 -3.24 -14.50 -15.03
N THR A 14 -4.08 -15.09 -14.16
CA THR A 14 -4.97 -14.31 -13.27
C THR A 14 -4.26 -13.69 -12.07
N TYR A 15 -2.99 -14.05 -11.81
CA TYR A 15 -2.19 -13.52 -10.72
C TYR A 15 -1.41 -12.25 -11.13
N ILE A 16 -1.98 -11.39 -11.97
CA ILE A 16 -1.48 -10.02 -12.09
C ILE A 16 -2.01 -9.25 -10.88
N HIS A 17 -1.36 -9.47 -9.74
CA HIS A 17 -1.59 -8.72 -8.51
C HIS A 17 -1.10 -7.30 -8.77
N SER A 18 -1.99 -6.31 -8.73
CA SER A 18 -1.59 -4.91 -8.83
C SER A 18 -0.59 -4.58 -7.72
N GLN A 19 0.57 -4.03 -8.08
CA GLN A 19 1.65 -3.75 -7.13
C GLN A 19 1.24 -2.61 -6.20
N GLN A 20 1.31 -2.83 -4.88
CA GLN A 20 1.03 -1.76 -3.91
C GLN A 20 1.97 -0.58 -4.14
N ARG A 21 1.41 0.63 -4.24
CA ARG A 21 2.18 1.85 -4.46
C ARG A 21 1.56 3.04 -3.75
N ILE A 22 2.40 3.92 -3.19
CA ILE A 22 1.97 5.23 -2.70
C ILE A 22 1.75 6.12 -3.92
N ILE A 23 0.50 6.53 -4.16
CA ILE A 23 0.12 7.41 -5.27
C ILE A 23 -0.07 8.87 -4.83
N GLU A 24 -0.15 9.10 -3.52
CA GLU A 24 -0.09 10.42 -2.90
C GLU A 24 0.65 10.27 -1.58
N GLY A 25 1.83 10.88 -1.47
CA GLY A 25 2.63 10.87 -0.25
C GLY A 25 2.29 12.05 0.67
N PRO A 26 2.63 11.96 1.95
CA PRO A 26 2.53 13.11 2.84
C PRO A 26 3.48 14.22 2.40
N THR A 27 3.01 15.46 2.44
CA THR A 27 3.82 16.65 2.14
C THR A 27 4.24 17.36 3.41
N ASP A 28 5.34 18.10 3.34
CA ASP A 28 5.77 18.97 4.43
C ASP A 28 4.64 19.93 4.82
N THR A 29 4.28 19.91 6.10
CA THR A 29 3.12 20.64 6.63
C THR A 29 3.55 21.37 7.88
N TRP A 30 3.41 22.69 7.89
CA TRP A 30 3.58 23.49 9.09
C TRP A 30 2.28 23.48 9.90
N ALA A 31 2.41 23.34 11.21
CA ALA A 31 1.29 23.36 12.13
C ALA A 31 1.63 24.26 13.32
N LEU A 32 0.61 24.91 13.87
CA LEU A 32 0.76 25.70 15.08
C LEU A 32 0.96 24.76 16.28
N ILE A 33 1.75 25.21 17.25
CA ILE A 33 1.95 24.45 18.48
C ILE A 33 0.60 24.26 19.18
N GLY A 34 0.30 23.02 19.57
CA GLY A 34 -0.98 22.63 20.18
C GLY A 34 -2.10 22.34 19.18
N SER A 35 -1.90 22.56 17.88
CA SER A 35 -2.86 22.19 16.85
C SER A 35 -2.65 20.76 16.35
N THR A 36 -3.68 20.20 15.70
CA THR A 36 -3.59 18.89 15.03
C THR A 36 -3.28 19.10 13.54
N ALA A 37 -2.24 18.43 13.05
CA ALA A 37 -1.92 18.37 11.63
C ALA A 37 -2.45 17.07 11.02
N VAL A 38 -3.03 17.15 9.82
CA VAL A 38 -3.49 15.98 9.07
C VAL A 38 -2.60 15.78 7.85
N LEU A 39 -1.84 14.68 7.84
CA LEU A 39 -1.01 14.29 6.70
C LEU A 39 -1.79 13.31 5.82
N LYS A 40 -1.96 13.67 4.55
CA LYS A 40 -2.65 12.81 3.58
C LYS A 40 -1.69 11.78 3.02
N CYS A 41 -2.20 10.58 2.79
CA CYS A 41 -1.49 9.54 2.09
C CYS A 41 -2.54 8.67 1.38
N ARG A 42 -2.27 8.33 0.13
CA ARG A 42 -3.14 7.47 -0.68
C ARG A 42 -2.32 6.34 -1.28
N ILE A 43 -2.80 5.13 -1.05
CA ILE A 43 -2.16 3.89 -1.48
C ILE A 43 -3.05 3.23 -2.52
N GLU A 44 -2.47 2.91 -3.67
CA GLU A 44 -3.08 2.08 -4.69
C GLU A 44 -2.76 0.62 -4.42
N ALA A 45 -3.72 -0.27 -4.70
CA ALA A 45 -3.57 -1.71 -4.54
C ALA A 45 -3.01 -2.10 -3.15
N GLN A 46 -3.64 -1.60 -2.07
CA GLN A 46 -3.18 -1.87 -0.72
C GLN A 46 -3.20 -3.37 -0.42
N GLN A 47 -2.03 -3.90 -0.05
CA GLN A 47 -1.79 -5.27 0.36
C GLN A 47 -1.28 -5.28 1.80
N GLY A 48 -2.02 -5.91 2.70
CA GLY A 48 -1.65 -6.00 4.11
C GLY A 48 -1.84 -4.70 4.91
N ALA A 49 -1.13 -4.63 6.05
CA ALA A 49 -1.21 -3.50 6.96
C ALA A 49 -0.31 -2.34 6.51
N VAL A 50 -0.80 -1.11 6.70
CA VAL A 50 -0.07 0.12 6.41
C VAL A 50 0.23 0.84 7.72
N GLN A 51 1.43 1.41 7.85
CA GLN A 51 1.91 2.03 9.08
C GLN A 51 2.55 3.37 8.79
N TRP A 52 2.28 4.34 9.65
CA TRP A 52 2.97 5.64 9.62
C TRP A 52 4.36 5.52 10.23
N MET A 53 5.35 6.13 9.58
CA MET A 53 6.73 6.10 10.03
C MET A 53 7.24 7.53 10.23
N LYS A 54 8.00 7.76 11.30
CA LYS A 54 8.73 9.01 11.53
C LYS A 54 10.15 8.68 11.97
N ASN A 55 11.14 9.14 11.21
CA ASN A 55 12.57 8.93 11.50
C ASN A 55 12.95 7.45 11.75
N GLY A 56 12.36 6.52 10.99
CA GLY A 56 12.61 5.09 11.14
C GLY A 56 11.78 4.37 12.21
N PHE A 57 10.93 5.08 12.96
CA PHE A 57 10.07 4.49 13.99
C PHE A 57 8.60 4.43 13.55
N GLY A 58 7.95 3.32 13.86
CA GLY A 58 6.52 3.12 13.65
C GLY A 58 5.67 3.91 14.63
N LEU A 59 4.80 4.77 14.10
CA LEU A 59 3.78 5.44 14.89
C LEU A 59 2.65 4.45 15.17
N ARG A 60 2.41 4.18 16.45
CA ARG A 60 1.25 3.41 16.90
C ARG A 60 0.06 4.35 17.03
N LYS A 61 -1.13 3.83 16.73
CA LYS A 61 -2.37 4.49 17.12
C LYS A 61 -2.56 4.39 18.63
#